data_AF-A0A2E1PD59-F1
#
_entry.id   AF-A0A2E1PD59-F1
#
_cell.length_a   1.000
_cell.length_b   1.000
_cell.length_c   1.000
_cell.angle_alpha   90.00
_cell.angle_beta   90.00
_cell.angle_gamma   90.00
#
_symmetry.space_group_name_H-M   'P 1'
#
loop_
_entity.id
_entity.type
_entity.pdbx_description
1 polymer ?
#
loop_
_entity_poly.entity_id
_entity_poly.type
_entity_poly.pdbx_seq_one_letter_code
_entity_poly.pdbx_strand_id
1 'polypeptide(L)' 'MVNSINTKDLPIKDLVVSSLIVFVISSMIAKIYNPYLGFIYAFTNVVTLTFLRWLYQDSWNPKQ' A
#
# COMPACT_ATOMS: atom_id res chain seq x y z
N MET A 1 19.53 -10.45 -16.04
CA MET A 1 18.87 -9.42 -16.89
C MET A 1 17.53 -9.11 -16.25
N VAL A 2 17.54 -8.25 -15.22
CA VAL A 2 16.31 -7.81 -14.56
C VAL A 2 15.74 -6.73 -15.45
N ASN A 3 14.65 -7.05 -16.14
CA ASN A 3 13.96 -6.13 -17.03
C ASN A 3 13.67 -4.85 -16.25
N SER A 4 14.17 -3.71 -16.74
CA SER A 4 13.98 -2.40 -16.14
C SER A 4 12.48 -2.15 -16.03
N ILE A 5 11.92 -2.33 -14.84
CA ILE A 5 10.56 -1.91 -14.54
C ILE A 5 10.62 -0.38 -14.64
N ASN A 6 10.19 0.15 -15.79
CA ASN A 6 10.08 1.57 -16.05
C ASN A 6 9.01 2.13 -15.11
N THR A 7 9.41 2.45 -13.88
CA THR A 7 8.56 2.98 -12.80
C THR A 7 8.24 4.45 -12.97
N LYS A 8 8.49 5.03 -14.16
CA LYS A 8 8.30 6.45 -14.45
C LYS A 8 6.84 6.86 -14.60
N ASP A 9 5.90 5.94 -14.84
CA ASP A 9 4.56 6.35 -15.30
C ASP A 9 3.39 6.18 -14.34
N LEU A 10 3.42 5.38 -13.27
CA LEU A 10 2.15 4.92 -12.72
C LEU A 10 2.03 5.02 -11.18
N PRO A 11 0.87 5.47 -10.65
CA PRO A 11 0.48 5.42 -9.23
C PRO A 11 0.62 4.03 -8.56
N ILE A 12 0.98 3.02 -9.34
CA ILE A 12 1.37 1.67 -8.94
C ILE A 12 2.68 1.68 -8.11
N LYS A 13 3.64 2.56 -8.39
CA LYS A 13 4.89 2.65 -7.61
C LYS A 13 4.58 3.09 -6.17
N ASP A 14 3.75 4.11 -6.00
CA ASP A 14 3.36 4.59 -4.68
C ASP A 14 2.55 3.55 -3.92
N LEU A 15 1.70 2.79 -4.61
CA LEU A 15 0.94 1.71 -4.00
C LEU A 15 1.84 0.56 -3.52
N VAL A 16 2.85 0.18 -4.32
CA VAL A 16 3.83 -0.86 -3.95
C VAL A 16 4.67 -0.39 -2.75
N VAL A 17 5.17 0.84 -2.77
CA VAL A 17 5.96 1.40 -1.65
C VAL A 17 5.11 1.52 -0.38
N SER A 18 3.87 2.00 -0.48
CA SER A 18 2.94 2.09 0.64
C SER A 18 2.62 0.72 1.23
N SER A 19 2.39 -0.30 0.38
CA SER A 19 2.14 -1.67 0.84
C SER A 19 3.34 -2.29 1.56
N LEU A 20 4.57 -1.97 1.13
CA LEU A 20 5.79 -2.42 1.78
C LEU A 20 5.95 -1.80 3.18
N ILE A 21 5.63 -0.51 3.32
CA ILE A 21 5.67 0.20 4.61
C ILE A 21 4.65 -0.41 5.59
N VAL A 22 3.42 -0.64 5.13
CA VAL A 22 2.36 -1.29 5.93
C VAL A 22 2.80 -2.70 6.37
N PHE A 23 3.47 -3.45 5.50
CA PHE A 23 3.98 -4.78 5.82
C PHE A 23 5.05 -4.76 6.91
N VAL A 24 6.03 -3.84 6.82
CA VAL A 24 7.10 -3.71 7.83
C VAL A 24 6.51 -3.34 9.19
N ILE A 25 5.64 -2.32 9.24
CA ILE A 25 5.00 -1.87 10.48
C ILE A 25 4.10 -2.98 11.06
N SER A 26 3.33 -3.67 10.21
CA SER A 26 2.52 -4.82 10.64
C SER A 26 3.37 -5.93 11.28
N SER A 27 4.52 -6.25 10.69
CA SER A 27 5.45 -7.25 11.24
C SER A 27 6.01 -6.85 12.61
N MET A 28 6.29 -5.56 12.81
CA MET A 28 6.76 -5.04 14.08
C MET A 28 5.66 -5.12 15.14
N ILE A 29 4.42 -4.74 14.80
CA ILE A 29 3.26 -4.84 15.71
C ILE A 29 2.97 -6.29 16.07
N ALA A 30 3.03 -7.20 15.10
CA ALA A 30 2.84 -8.63 15.31
C ALA A 30 3.85 -9.22 16.30
N LYS A 31 5.10 -8.73 16.27
CA LYS A 31 6.17 -9.14 17.19
C LYS A 31 6.07 -8.51 18.58
N ILE A 32 5.68 -7.24 18.68
CA ILE A 32 5.69 -6.49 19.96
C ILE A 32 4.42 -6.76 20.77
N TYR A 33 3.27 -6.87 20.11
CA TYR A 33 1.99 -6.99 20.79
C TYR A 33 1.39 -8.39 20.62
N ASN A 34 0.77 -8.63 19.47
CA ASN A 34 0.12 -9.88 19.16
C ASN A 34 0.01 -10.01 17.63
N PRO A 35 0.30 -11.19 17.06
CA PRO A 35 0.15 -11.42 15.62
C PRO A 35 -1.24 -11.06 15.06
N TYR A 36 -2.31 -11.25 15.84
CA TYR A 36 -3.67 -10.84 15.43
C TYR A 36 -3.78 -9.33 15.21
N LEU A 37 -3.11 -8.51 16.02
CA LEU A 37 -3.13 -7.05 15.88
C LEU A 37 -2.34 -6.58 14.65
N GLY A 38 -1.23 -7.25 14.34
CA GLY A 38 -0.49 -7.00 13.09
C GLY A 38 -1.35 -7.33 11.86
N PHE A 39 -2.09 -8.44 11.89
CA PHE A 39 -3.01 -8.81 10.82
C PHE A 39 -4.14 -7.77 10.64
N ILE A 40 -4.79 -7.37 11.74
CA ILE A 40 -5.85 -6.34 11.71
C ILE A 40 -5.30 -5.02 11.18
N TYR A 41 -4.09 -4.63 11.59
CA TYR A 41 -3.43 -3.42 11.11
C TYR A 41 -3.18 -3.48 9.59
N ALA A 42 -2.61 -4.57 9.08
CA ALA A 42 -2.36 -4.73 7.65
C ALA A 42 -3.67 -4.73 6.85
N PHE A 43 -4.68 -5.47 7.32
CA PHE A 43 -5.98 -5.56 6.67
C PHE A 43 -6.66 -4.18 6.60
N THR A 44 -6.69 -3.46 7.73
CA THR A 44 -7.29 -2.12 7.80
C THR A 44 -6.58 -1.13 6.86
N ASN A 45 -5.25 -1.19 6.78
CA ASN A 45 -4.48 -0.32 5.87
C ASN A 45 -4.75 -0.65 4.39
N VAL A 46 -4.84 -1.92 4.01
CA VAL A 46 -5.17 -2.32 2.63
C VAL A 46 -6.57 -1.88 2.23
N VAL A 47 -7.55 -2.06 3.12
CA VAL A 47 -8.93 -1.59 2.91
C VAL A 47 -8.96 -0.08 2.77
N THR A 48 -8.26 0.65 3.64
CA THR A 48 -8.18 2.12 3.62
C THR A 48 -7.55 2.61 2.31
N LEU A 49 -6.41 2.05 1.89
CA LEU A 49 -5.75 2.41 0.63
C LEU A 49 -6.64 2.13 -0.59
N THR A 50 -7.36 1.00 -0.58
CA THR A 50 -8.30 0.66 -1.65
C THR A 50 -9.47 1.64 -1.68
N PHE A 51 -10.00 2.01 -0.52
CA PHE A 51 -11.07 2.98 -0.38
C PHE A 51 -10.63 4.39 -0.81
N LEU A 52 -9.43 4.84 -0.41
CA LEU A 52 -8.87 6.12 -0.86
C LEU A 52 -8.64 6.13 -2.37
N ARG A 53 -8.12 5.04 -2.94
CA ARG A 53 -7.94 4.92 -4.39
C ARG A 53 -9.26 5.02 -5.14
N TRP A 54 -10.32 4.42 -4.58
CA TRP A 54 -11.66 4.51 -5.13
C TRP A 54 -12.26 5.91 -4.97
N LEU A 55 -12.10 6.54 -3.79
CA LEU A 55 -12.64 7.86 -3.48
C LEU A 55 -11.97 8.98 -4.29
N TYR A 56 -10.65 8.89 -4.48
CA TYR A 56 -9.84 9.88 -5.21
C TYR A 56 -9.46 9.41 -6.61
N GLN A 57 -10.25 8.50 -7.20
CA GLN A 57 -9.95 7.91 -8.50
C GLN A 57 -9.79 8.97 -9.59
N ASP A 58 -10.57 10.06 -9.54
CA ASP A 58 -10.47 11.20 -10.45
C ASP A 58 -9.26 12.11 -10.18
N SER A 59 -8.80 12.22 -8.93
CA SER A 59 -7.60 13.00 -8.60
C SER A 59 -6.32 12.28 -8.99
N TRP A 60 -6.37 10.96 -9.15
CA TRP A 60 -5.22 10.09 -9.50
C TRP A 60 -5.16 9.77 -11.01
N ASN A 61 -6.20 10.12 -11.76
CA ASN A 61 -6.26 9.97 -13.21
C ASN A 61 -6.35 11.36 -13.85
N PRO A 62 -5.23 11.96 -14.30
CA PRO A 62 -5.27 13.22 -15.01
C PRO A 62 -5.90 12.99 -16.39
N LYS A 63 -7.22 12.98 -16.45
CA LYS A 63 -7.95 13.31 -17.67
C LYS A 63 -8.27 14.80 -17.63
N GLN A 64 -7.26 15.60 -17.93
CA GLN A 64 -7.29 16.73 -18.87
C GLN A 64 -5.91 17.34 -19.01
#